data_AF-A0A5Q0ENT1-F1
#
_entry.id   AF-A0A5Q0ENT1-F1
#
_cell.length_a   1.000
_cell.length_b   1.000
_cell.length_c   1.000
_cell.angle_alpha   90.00
_cell.angle_beta   90.00
_cell.angle_gamma   90.00
#
_symmetry.space_group_name_H-M   'P 1'
#
loop_
_entity.id
_entity.type
_entity.pdbx_description
1 polymer ?
#
loop_
_entity_poly.entity_id
_entity_poly.type
_entity_poly.pdbx_seq_one_letter_code
_entity_poly.pdbx_strand_id
1 'polypeptide(L)'
;MYRHFPLLVEWSDGCRSAILFVLEEETDPKRFSIHRLVHYCLDLAELFDTERLVPVVIFLHPGSYPEQLRLGSENRDYLHFSYLSTALFATPARQYLNSPNIVARLRLPCMDYAPEDKLAIYAATTRGLMELEPDPERRSKYADFIDIYTALDDNELKRYQQDYAEENLAMTALSVRMREEGFQKGIHQGMQQGMQ
;
A
#
# COMPACT_ATOMS: atom_id res chain seq x y z
N MET A 1 1.02 2.79 -10.37
CA MET A 1 1.16 1.34 -10.59
C MET A 1 0.14 0.71 -9.67
N TYR A 2 -0.89 0.06 -10.21
CA TYR A 2 -1.90 -0.59 -9.36
C TYR A 2 -1.23 -1.72 -8.59
N ARG A 3 -1.45 -1.78 -7.28
CA ARG A 3 -1.07 -2.95 -6.49
C ARG A 3 -2.36 -3.62 -6.03
N HIS A 4 -2.58 -4.83 -6.53
CA HIS A 4 -3.68 -5.69 -6.10
C HIS A 4 -3.10 -6.77 -5.20
N PHE A 5 -3.66 -6.91 -4.01
CA PHE A 5 -3.27 -7.95 -3.06
C PHE A 5 -4.49 -8.83 -2.77
N PRO A 6 -4.60 -10.01 -3.40
CA PRO A 6 -5.60 -10.99 -3.02
C PRO A 6 -5.24 -11.60 -1.66
N LEU A 7 -6.18 -11.58 -0.71
CA LEU A 7 -6.06 -12.34 0.54
C LEU A 7 -7.17 -13.40 0.60
N LEU A 8 -6.78 -14.67 0.60
CA LEU A 8 -7.68 -15.80 0.74
C LEU A 8 -7.90 -16.08 2.23
N VAL A 9 -9.15 -16.04 2.68
CA VAL A 9 -9.53 -16.40 4.06
C VAL A 9 -10.36 -17.68 4.02
N GLU A 10 -9.82 -18.75 4.58
CA GLU A 10 -10.50 -20.04 4.73
C GLU A 10 -11.04 -20.19 6.15
N TRP A 11 -12.33 -20.49 6.28
CA TRP A 11 -12.97 -20.71 7.58
C TRP A 11 -12.73 -22.15 8.04
N SER A 12 -12.50 -22.33 9.35
CA SER A 12 -12.18 -23.62 9.96
C SER A 12 -13.31 -24.66 9.88
N ASP A 13 -14.53 -24.25 9.54
CA ASP A 13 -15.68 -25.16 9.39
C ASP A 13 -15.84 -25.74 7.99
N GLY A 14 -15.01 -25.33 7.01
CA GLY A 14 -15.07 -25.79 5.60
C GLY A 14 -16.40 -25.48 4.88
N CYS A 15 -17.37 -24.86 5.58
CA CYS A 15 -18.74 -24.66 5.11
C CYS A 15 -18.94 -23.27 4.51
N ARG A 16 -17.93 -22.40 4.63
CA ARG A 16 -17.96 -21.04 4.08
C ARG A 16 -16.78 -20.91 3.12
N SER A 17 -17.10 -21.04 1.83
CA SER A 17 -16.20 -20.84 0.70
C SER A 17 -15.29 -19.62 0.94
N ALA A 18 -14.04 -19.75 0.54
CA ALA A 18 -13.00 -18.78 0.85
C ALA A 18 -13.41 -17.36 0.43
N ILE A 19 -13.19 -16.38 1.32
CA ILE A 19 -13.44 -14.97 1.03
C ILE A 19 -12.14 -14.39 0.48
N LEU A 20 -12.18 -13.89 -0.75
CA LEU A 20 -11.08 -13.15 -1.32
C LEU A 20 -11.24 -11.65 -1.08
N PHE A 21 -10.27 -11.03 -0.41
CA PHE A 21 -10.18 -9.58 -0.34
C PHE A 21 -9.34 -9.08 -1.50
N VAL A 22 -9.92 -8.19 -2.31
CA VAL A 22 -9.18 -7.49 -3.37
C VAL A 22 -8.90 -6.09 -2.86
N LEU A 23 -7.62 -5.77 -2.63
CA LEU A 23 -7.18 -4.43 -2.24
C LEU A 23 -6.75 -3.64 -3.46
N GLU A 24 -7.46 -2.56 -3.82
CA GLU A 24 -6.95 -1.59 -4.80
C GLU A 24 -6.48 -0.33 -4.09
N GLU A 25 -5.18 -0.05 -4.23
CA GLU A 25 -4.57 1.21 -3.81
C GLU A 25 -4.47 2.13 -5.04
N GLU A 26 -5.24 3.21 -5.05
CA GLU A 26 -5.17 4.22 -6.11
C GLU A 26 -4.66 5.55 -5.55
N THR A 27 -3.61 6.06 -6.21
CA THR A 27 -2.97 7.33 -5.86
C THR A 27 -3.46 8.49 -6.73
N ASP A 28 -4.04 8.22 -7.90
CA ASP A 28 -4.64 9.26 -8.74
C ASP A 28 -6.15 9.01 -8.88
N PRO A 29 -7.02 9.88 -8.30
CA PRO A 29 -8.46 9.72 -8.41
C PRO A 29 -8.97 9.58 -9.85
N LYS A 30 -8.27 10.18 -10.83
CA LYS A 30 -8.66 10.11 -12.25
C LYS A 30 -8.35 8.77 -12.89
N ARG A 31 -7.49 7.97 -12.27
CA ARG A 31 -7.10 6.65 -12.77
C ARG A 31 -8.02 5.56 -12.28
N PHE A 32 -8.68 5.72 -11.14
CA PHE A 32 -9.63 4.74 -10.61
C PHE A 32 -10.70 4.38 -11.65
N SER A 33 -10.92 3.09 -11.85
CA SER A 33 -11.96 2.58 -12.73
C SER A 33 -12.68 1.42 -12.09
N ILE A 34 -13.92 1.67 -11.71
CA ILE A 34 -14.82 0.63 -11.19
C ILE A 34 -15.01 -0.52 -12.20
N HIS A 35 -14.91 -0.25 -13.51
CA HIS A 35 -14.95 -1.29 -14.54
C HIS A 35 -13.74 -2.22 -14.45
N ARG A 36 -12.53 -1.68 -14.25
CA ARG A 36 -11.33 -2.51 -14.07
C ARG A 36 -11.41 -3.31 -12.78
N LEU A 37 -11.91 -2.71 -11.70
CA LEU A 37 -12.12 -3.42 -10.44
C LEU A 37 -13.09 -4.61 -10.62
N VAL A 38 -14.17 -4.43 -11.39
CA VAL A 38 -15.07 -5.54 -11.77
C VAL A 38 -14.32 -6.63 -12.49
N HIS A 39 -13.56 -6.30 -13.54
CA HIS A 39 -12.77 -7.30 -14.28
C HIS A 39 -11.82 -8.07 -13.36
N TYR A 40 -11.08 -7.39 -12.48
CA TYR A 40 -10.21 -8.05 -11.53
C TYR A 40 -10.95 -8.97 -10.57
N CYS A 41 -12.13 -8.57 -10.08
CA CYS A 41 -12.94 -9.44 -9.23
C CYS A 41 -13.39 -10.71 -9.96
N LEU A 42 -13.78 -10.59 -11.24
CA LEU A 42 -14.20 -11.73 -12.05
C LEU A 42 -13.02 -12.67 -12.35
N ASP A 43 -11.88 -12.12 -12.77
CA ASP A 43 -10.66 -12.90 -13.05
C ASP A 43 -10.22 -13.70 -11.81
N LEU A 44 -10.32 -13.07 -10.64
CA LEU A 44 -9.95 -13.69 -9.37
C LEU A 44 -10.96 -14.74 -8.89
N ALA A 45 -12.26 -14.47 -9.07
CA ALA A 45 -13.31 -15.45 -8.77
C ALA A 45 -13.14 -16.73 -9.61
N GLU A 46 -12.81 -16.58 -10.90
CA GLU A 46 -12.49 -17.70 -11.78
C GLU A 46 -11.19 -18.41 -11.39
N LEU A 47 -10.11 -17.66 -11.15
CA LEU A 47 -8.80 -18.21 -10.78
C LEU A 47 -8.85 -19.07 -9.51
N PHE A 48 -9.67 -18.66 -8.53
CA PHE A 48 -9.80 -19.33 -7.24
C PHE A 48 -11.05 -20.21 -7.11
N ASP A 49 -11.81 -20.40 -8.20
CA ASP A 49 -13.05 -21.19 -8.24
C ASP A 49 -14.00 -20.84 -7.06
N THR A 50 -14.26 -19.55 -6.88
CA THR A 50 -15.07 -19.04 -5.76
C THR A 50 -16.14 -18.06 -6.21
N GLU A 51 -17.33 -18.18 -5.61
CA GLU A 51 -18.42 -17.21 -5.77
C GLU A 51 -18.46 -16.17 -4.64
N ARG A 52 -17.49 -16.21 -3.71
CA ARG A 52 -17.45 -15.35 -2.52
C ARG A 52 -16.24 -14.42 -2.54
N LEU A 53 -16.47 -13.18 -2.94
CA LEU A 53 -15.44 -12.14 -3.03
C LEU A 53 -15.92 -10.86 -2.35
N VAL A 54 -15.03 -10.21 -1.60
CA VAL A 54 -15.29 -8.91 -0.97
C VAL A 54 -14.30 -7.89 -1.53
N PRO A 55 -14.73 -7.05 -2.48
CA PRO A 55 -13.85 -6.02 -3.02
C PRO A 55 -13.69 -4.88 -2.02
N VAL A 56 -12.44 -4.51 -1.73
CA VAL A 56 -12.09 -3.43 -0.80
C VAL A 56 -11.15 -2.43 -1.47
N VAL A 57 -11.56 -1.17 -1.56
CA VAL A 57 -10.72 -0.11 -2.15
C VAL A 57 -10.22 0.82 -1.05
N ILE A 58 -8.91 1.06 -1.04
CA ILE A 58 -8.29 2.05 -0.15
C ILE A 58 -7.94 3.29 -0.97
N PHE A 59 -8.63 4.40 -0.70
CA PHE A 59 -8.32 5.68 -1.32
C PHE A 59 -7.26 6.43 -0.52
N LEU A 60 -6.17 6.80 -1.19
CA LEU A 60 -5.05 7.52 -0.59
C LEU A 60 -5.12 9.03 -0.76
N HIS A 61 -6.04 9.52 -1.59
CA HIS A 61 -6.23 10.95 -1.83
C HIS A 61 -7.71 11.31 -1.92
N PRO A 62 -8.07 12.56 -1.61
CA PRO A 62 -9.43 13.03 -1.80
C PRO A 62 -9.81 13.01 -3.29
N GLY A 63 -11.06 12.62 -3.56
CA GLY A 63 -11.58 12.51 -4.90
C GLY A 63 -13.04 12.08 -4.93
N SER A 64 -13.64 12.12 -6.12
CA SER A 64 -14.96 11.55 -6.37
C SER A 64 -14.78 10.19 -7.03
N TYR A 65 -15.20 9.14 -6.34
CA TYR A 65 -15.06 7.76 -6.80
C TYR A 65 -16.45 7.17 -7.02
N PRO A 66 -16.74 6.55 -8.17
CA PRO A 66 -17.98 5.80 -8.34
C PRO A 66 -17.98 4.63 -7.36
N GLU A 67 -18.96 4.58 -6.47
CA GLU A 67 -19.12 3.50 -5.48
C GLU A 67 -19.91 2.31 -6.02
N GLN A 68 -20.64 2.52 -7.12
CA GLN A 68 -21.49 1.52 -7.74
C GLN A 68 -21.38 1.57 -9.26
N LEU A 69 -21.43 0.40 -9.89
CA LEU A 69 -21.59 0.24 -11.33
C LEU A 69 -22.88 -0.53 -11.59
N ARG A 70 -23.74 0.04 -12.43
CA ARG A 70 -24.92 -0.63 -12.97
C ARG A 70 -24.80 -0.67 -14.48
N LEU A 71 -24.86 -1.86 -15.04
CA LEU A 71 -24.97 -2.06 -16.48
C LEU A 71 -26.29 -2.76 -16.79
N GLY A 72 -27.08 -2.16 -17.65
CA GLY A 72 -28.44 -2.57 -17.93
C GLY A 72 -28.92 -2.08 -19.29
N SER A 73 -30.11 -2.51 -19.68
CA SER A 73 -30.93 -1.83 -20.69
C SER A 73 -31.90 -0.85 -20.01
N GLU A 74 -32.77 -0.20 -20.79
CA GLU A 74 -33.78 0.74 -20.30
C GLU A 74 -34.70 0.12 -19.23
N ASN A 75 -34.89 -1.20 -19.27
CA ASN A 75 -35.88 -1.91 -18.46
C ASN A 75 -35.28 -2.95 -17.50
N ARG A 76 -33.95 -3.18 -17.51
CA ARG A 76 -33.34 -4.25 -16.71
C ARG A 76 -31.85 -4.06 -16.46
N ASP A 77 -31.43 -4.24 -15.20
CA ASP A 77 -30.03 -4.38 -14.81
C ASP A 77 -29.53 -5.82 -15.08
N TYR A 78 -28.34 -5.95 -15.69
CA TYR A 78 -27.64 -7.21 -15.90
C TYR A 78 -26.40 -7.36 -15.01
N LEU A 79 -25.80 -6.24 -14.60
CA LEU A 79 -24.72 -6.20 -13.63
C LEU A 79 -25.02 -5.12 -12.60
N HIS A 80 -24.95 -5.50 -11.32
CA HIS A 80 -24.87 -4.56 -10.21
C HIS A 80 -23.62 -4.88 -9.41
N PHE A 81 -22.72 -3.90 -9.31
CA PHE A 81 -21.47 -4.05 -8.59
C PHE A 81 -21.27 -2.90 -7.60
N SER A 82 -20.76 -3.24 -6.43
CA SER A 82 -20.38 -2.33 -5.36
C SER A 82 -19.19 -2.90 -4.61
N TYR A 83 -18.47 -2.04 -3.89
CA TYR A 83 -17.32 -2.43 -3.08
C TYR A 83 -17.34 -1.73 -1.73
N LEU A 84 -16.58 -2.27 -0.77
CA LEU A 84 -16.29 -1.58 0.47
C LEU A 84 -15.15 -0.60 0.24
N SER A 85 -15.27 0.63 0.73
CA SER A 85 -14.22 1.62 0.59
C SER A 85 -13.78 2.14 1.95
N THR A 86 -12.53 2.60 2.00
CA THR A 86 -12.04 3.42 3.11
C THR A 86 -11.21 4.58 2.58
N ALA A 87 -11.45 5.75 3.15
CA ALA A 87 -10.70 6.97 2.86
C ALA A 87 -9.53 7.08 3.82
N LEU A 88 -8.38 6.51 3.44
CA LEU A 88 -7.21 6.49 4.32
C LEU A 88 -6.70 7.92 4.58
N PHE A 89 -6.75 8.78 3.56
CA PHE A 89 -6.39 10.20 3.66
C PHE A 89 -7.23 11.00 4.68
N ALA A 90 -8.40 10.49 5.06
CA ALA A 90 -9.28 11.11 6.06
C ALA A 90 -9.21 10.40 7.42
N THR A 91 -8.36 9.37 7.53
CA THR A 91 -8.17 8.61 8.76
C THR A 91 -7.12 9.31 9.62
N PRO A 92 -7.40 9.68 10.89
CA PRO A 92 -6.43 10.41 11.71
C PRO A 92 -5.18 9.56 12.02
N ALA A 93 -4.02 9.98 11.53
CA ALA A 93 -2.75 9.25 11.71
C ALA A 93 -2.40 9.04 13.18
N ARG A 94 -2.75 10.01 14.03
CA ARG A 94 -2.54 9.97 15.49
C ARG A 94 -3.08 8.71 16.17
N GLN A 95 -4.16 8.12 15.63
CA GLN A 95 -4.76 6.92 16.20
C GLN A 95 -3.89 5.67 16.00
N TYR A 96 -2.95 5.72 15.05
CA TYR A 96 -2.16 4.57 14.62
C TYR A 96 -0.65 4.73 14.90
N LEU A 97 -0.24 5.83 15.55
CA LEU A 97 1.17 6.11 15.88
C LEU A 97 1.82 5.00 16.72
N ASN A 98 1.06 4.27 17.53
CA ASN A 98 1.57 3.17 18.34
C ASN A 98 0.89 1.83 17.99
N SER A 99 0.34 1.72 16.78
CA SER A 99 -0.32 0.50 16.33
C SER A 99 0.69 -0.66 16.26
N PRO A 100 0.37 -1.86 16.77
CA PRO A 100 1.20 -3.04 16.60
C PRO A 100 1.10 -3.64 15.19
N ASN A 101 0.25 -3.08 14.32
CA ASN A 101 0.07 -3.55 12.95
C ASN A 101 1.04 -2.82 12.01
N ILE A 102 2.01 -3.56 11.45
CA ILE A 102 3.00 -3.03 10.51
C ILE A 102 2.35 -2.31 9.32
N VAL A 103 1.25 -2.83 8.77
CA VAL A 103 0.56 -2.19 7.64
C VAL A 103 0.00 -0.84 8.06
N ALA A 104 -0.59 -0.73 9.25
CA ALA A 104 -1.09 0.55 9.76
C ALA A 104 0.05 1.55 9.99
N ARG A 105 1.19 1.09 10.53
CA ARG A 105 2.36 1.92 10.79
C ARG A 105 3.00 2.44 9.51
N LEU A 106 3.18 1.59 8.51
CA LEU A 106 3.73 1.99 7.21
C LEU A 106 2.81 2.93 6.44
N ARG A 107 1.51 2.93 6.74
CA ARG A 107 0.50 3.76 6.07
C ARG A 107 0.28 5.14 6.67
N LEU A 108 0.95 5.48 7.77
CA LEU A 108 0.84 6.82 8.38
C LEU A 108 1.08 7.98 7.40
N PRO A 109 2.03 7.92 6.44
CA PRO A 109 2.21 9.00 5.47
C PRO A 109 1.01 9.23 4.54
N CYS A 110 0.09 8.25 4.44
CA CYS A 110 -1.12 8.34 3.62
C CYS A 110 -2.38 8.70 4.43
N MET A 111 -2.23 9.04 5.72
CA MET A 111 -3.32 9.35 6.65
C MET A 111 -3.45 10.86 6.88
N ASP A 112 -4.51 11.27 7.58
CA ASP A 112 -4.74 12.67 7.96
C ASP A 112 -3.80 13.08 9.11
N TYR A 113 -2.98 14.10 8.87
CA TYR A 113 -2.12 14.75 9.86
C TYR A 113 -1.87 16.22 9.46
N ALA A 114 -1.57 17.07 10.45
CA ALA A 114 -1.28 18.47 10.18
C ALA A 114 0.08 18.60 9.49
N PRO A 115 0.26 19.51 8.50
CA PRO A 115 1.53 19.62 7.76
C PRO A 115 2.78 19.76 8.65
N GLU A 116 2.65 20.43 9.80
CA GLU A 116 3.70 20.56 10.82
C GLU A 116 4.15 19.22 11.44
N ASP A 117 3.27 18.21 11.48
CA ASP A 117 3.55 16.89 12.02
C ASP A 117 4.27 15.98 11.02
N LYS A 118 4.47 16.42 9.76
CA LYS A 118 5.04 15.59 8.68
C LYS A 118 6.35 14.91 9.06
N LEU A 119 7.27 15.61 9.73
CA LEU A 119 8.53 15.03 10.20
C LEU A 119 8.33 13.99 11.30
N ALA A 120 7.39 14.25 12.22
CA ALA A 120 7.04 13.30 13.28
C ALA A 120 6.37 12.05 12.71
N ILE A 121 5.54 12.20 11.66
CA ILE A 121 4.94 11.08 10.93
C ILE A 121 6.00 10.24 10.25
N TYR A 122 6.94 10.87 9.54
CA TYR A 122 8.05 10.16 8.91
C TYR A 122 8.88 9.37 9.94
N ALA A 123 9.30 10.02 11.03
CA ALA A 123 10.01 9.38 12.14
C ALA A 123 9.20 8.21 12.73
N ALA A 124 7.93 8.44 13.05
CA ALA A 124 7.07 7.40 13.61
C ALA A 124 6.93 6.21 12.66
N THR A 125 6.81 6.46 11.35
CA THR A 125 6.72 5.43 10.31
C THR A 125 8.01 4.60 10.23
N THR A 126 9.17 5.28 10.19
CA THR A 126 10.48 4.62 10.22
C THR A 126 10.66 3.77 11.47
N ARG A 127 10.31 4.30 12.65
CA ARG A 127 10.40 3.57 13.91
C ARG A 127 9.52 2.32 13.88
N GLY A 128 8.28 2.44 13.41
CA GLY A 128 7.36 1.31 13.26
C GLY A 128 7.89 0.25 12.31
N LEU A 129 8.56 0.65 11.22
CA LEU A 129 9.22 -0.30 10.31
C LEU A 129 10.32 -1.08 11.03
N MET A 130 11.17 -0.40 11.80
CA MET A 130 12.28 -1.05 12.52
C MET A 130 11.79 -2.00 13.62
N GLU A 131 10.74 -1.60 14.33
CA GLU A 131 10.17 -2.35 15.46
C GLU A 131 9.39 -3.60 15.01
N LEU A 132 8.62 -3.52 13.91
CA LEU A 132 7.59 -4.51 13.60
C LEU A 132 7.91 -5.44 12.42
N GLU A 133 8.78 -5.05 11.49
CA GLU A 133 9.17 -5.92 10.37
C GLU A 133 10.50 -6.60 10.73
N PRO A 134 10.56 -7.92 10.98
CA PRO A 134 11.84 -8.59 11.30
C PRO A 134 12.71 -8.83 10.08
N ASP A 135 12.14 -8.92 8.87
CA ASP A 135 12.87 -9.28 7.65
C ASP A 135 13.63 -8.06 7.09
N PRO A 136 14.97 -8.10 7.04
CA PRO A 136 15.76 -6.99 6.55
C PRO A 136 15.54 -6.66 5.07
N GLU A 137 15.22 -7.64 4.21
CA GLU A 137 14.92 -7.38 2.80
C GLU A 137 13.59 -6.62 2.66
N ARG A 138 12.59 -7.00 3.47
CA ARG A 138 11.31 -6.28 3.52
C ARG A 138 11.48 -4.88 4.08
N ARG A 139 12.33 -4.68 5.09
CA ARG A 139 12.67 -3.33 5.59
C ARG A 139 13.20 -2.44 4.48
N SER A 140 14.18 -2.92 3.70
CA SER A 140 14.70 -2.16 2.57
C SER A 140 13.59 -1.79 1.59
N LYS A 141 12.77 -2.77 1.18
CA LYS A 141 11.66 -2.54 0.23
C LYS A 141 10.61 -1.55 0.76
N TYR A 142 10.31 -1.58 2.05
CA TYR A 142 9.32 -0.70 2.66
C TYR A 142 9.88 0.69 2.96
N ALA A 143 11.18 0.85 3.17
CA ALA A 143 11.79 2.17 3.33
C ALA A 143 11.59 3.04 2.09
N ASP A 144 11.74 2.48 0.87
CA ASP A 144 11.42 3.19 -0.38
C ASP A 144 9.97 3.71 -0.41
N PHE A 145 9.02 2.93 0.13
CA PHE A 145 7.62 3.35 0.22
C PHE A 145 7.48 4.57 1.14
N ILE A 146 8.12 4.55 2.30
CA ILE A 146 8.03 5.66 3.26
C ILE A 146 8.57 6.95 2.62
N ASP A 147 9.69 6.87 1.91
CA ASP A 147 10.31 8.00 1.21
C ASP A 147 9.42 8.55 0.10
N ILE A 148 8.86 7.67 -0.75
CA ILE A 148 7.99 8.07 -1.87
C ILE A 148 6.74 8.80 -1.38
N TYR A 149 6.06 8.30 -0.35
CA TYR A 149 4.77 8.86 0.08
C TYR A 149 4.91 10.05 1.02
N THR A 150 6.01 10.14 1.77
CA THR A 150 6.26 11.32 2.61
C THR A 150 6.85 12.47 1.79
N ALA A 151 7.74 12.16 0.83
CA ALA A 151 8.38 13.14 -0.05
C ALA A 151 8.89 14.37 0.72
N LEU A 152 9.86 14.16 1.62
CA LEU A 152 10.51 15.25 2.33
C LEU A 152 11.31 16.11 1.33
N ASP A 153 11.17 17.43 1.43
CA ASP A 153 12.03 18.36 0.70
C ASP A 153 13.42 18.52 1.36
N ASP A 154 14.34 19.22 0.70
CA ASP A 154 15.71 19.40 1.19
C ASP A 154 15.80 20.09 2.56
N ASN A 155 14.88 21.00 2.88
CA ASN A 155 14.86 21.69 4.16
C ASN A 155 14.25 20.80 5.24
N GLU A 156 13.17 20.10 4.91
CA GLU A 156 12.55 19.09 5.74
C GLU A 156 13.53 17.96 6.09
N LEU A 157 14.33 17.50 5.11
CA LEU A 157 15.34 16.48 5.32
C LEU A 157 16.45 16.95 6.27
N LYS A 158 16.92 18.20 6.13
CA LYS A 158 17.91 18.79 7.06
C LYS A 158 17.37 18.88 8.48
N ARG A 159 16.13 19.32 8.64
CA ARG A 159 15.46 19.39 9.95
C ARG A 159 15.29 17.99 10.53
N TYR A 160 14.85 17.03 9.71
CA TYR A 160 14.70 15.65 10.12
C TYR A 160 16.01 15.04 10.64
N GLN A 161 17.13 15.29 9.96
CA GLN A 161 18.45 14.85 10.40
C GLN A 161 18.86 15.43 11.76
N GLN A 162 18.40 16.64 12.10
CA GLN A 162 18.67 17.30 13.37
C GLN A 162 17.75 16.79 14.49
N ASP A 163 16.45 16.72 14.20
CA ASP A 163 15.40 16.50 15.19
C ASP A 163 15.16 15.01 15.49
N TYR A 164 15.48 14.11 14.54
CA TYR A 164 15.19 12.67 14.58
C TYR A 164 16.43 11.85 14.21
N ALA A 165 17.52 12.04 14.96
CA ALA A 165 18.83 11.45 14.64
C ALA A 165 18.82 9.91 14.58
N GLU A 166 18.07 9.23 15.46
CA GLU A 166 18.00 7.77 15.50
C GLU A 166 17.31 7.20 14.27
N GLU A 167 16.12 7.72 13.93
CA GLU A 167 15.39 7.29 12.74
C GLU A 167 16.11 7.68 11.45
N ASN A 168 16.80 8.81 11.43
CA ASN A 168 17.65 9.20 10.31
C ASN A 168 18.83 8.22 10.10
N LEU A 169 19.48 7.76 11.18
CA LEU A 169 20.51 6.73 11.09
C LEU A 169 19.93 5.42 10.54
N ALA A 170 18.74 5.02 10.99
CA ALA A 170 18.06 3.83 10.49
C ALA A 170 17.75 3.92 8.99
N MET A 171 17.16 5.03 8.53
CA MET A 171 16.89 5.24 7.09
C MET A 171 18.19 5.25 6.27
N THR A 172 19.23 5.93 6.76
CA THR A 172 20.54 5.96 6.09
C THR A 172 21.13 4.56 5.92
N ALA A 173 21.07 3.73 6.97
CA ALA A 173 21.56 2.36 6.91
C ALA A 173 20.79 1.50 5.88
N LEU A 174 19.47 1.67 5.79
CA LEU A 174 18.64 1.00 4.77
C LEU A 174 19.03 1.47 3.36
N SER A 175 19.20 2.77 3.14
CA SER A 175 19.60 3.30 1.83
C SER A 175 20.99 2.81 1.38
N VAL A 176 21.95 2.70 2.30
CA VAL A 176 23.29 2.16 1.98
C VAL A 176 23.18 0.71 1.52
N ARG A 177 22.45 -0.11 2.29
CA ARG A 177 22.23 -1.52 1.95
C ARG A 177 21.55 -1.68 0.58
N MET A 178 20.54 -0.86 0.29
CA MET A 178 19.86 -0.90 -1.01
C MET A 178 20.79 -0.58 -2.18
N ARG A 179 21.73 0.36 -2.01
CA ARG A 179 22.75 0.65 -3.03
C ARG A 179 23.68 -0.54 -3.25
N GLU A 180 24.12 -1.18 -2.18
CA GLU A 180 24.99 -2.37 -2.26
C GLU A 180 24.28 -3.53 -2.96
N GLU A 181 23.03 -3.83 -2.58
CA GLU A 181 22.22 -4.86 -3.23
C GLU A 181 21.95 -4.56 -4.71
N GLY A 182 21.63 -3.30 -5.03
CA GLY A 182 21.43 -2.85 -6.41
C GLY A 182 22.70 -3.01 -7.25
N PHE A 183 23.87 -2.69 -6.70
CA PHE A 183 25.16 -2.90 -7.36
C PHE A 183 25.45 -4.38 -7.63
N GLN A 184 25.25 -5.24 -6.63
CA GLN A 184 25.46 -6.69 -6.78
C GLN A 184 24.52 -7.31 -7.81
N LYS A 185 23.24 -6.94 -7.81
CA LYS A 185 22.26 -7.36 -8.82
C LYS A 185 22.66 -6.88 -10.22
N GLY A 186 23.16 -5.64 -10.34
CA GLY A 186 23.67 -5.09 -11.59
C GLY A 186 24.85 -5.87 -12.17
N ILE A 187 25.83 -6.24 -11.32
CA ILE A 187 26.95 -7.10 -11.75
C ILE A 187 26.44 -8.46 -12.23
N HIS A 188 25.56 -9.10 -11.46
CA HIS A 188 25.02 -10.42 -11.83
C HIS A 188 24.22 -10.39 -13.14
N GLN A 189 23.37 -9.38 -13.34
CA GLN A 189 22.63 -9.19 -14.59
C GLN A 189 23.55 -8.90 -15.76
N GLY A 190 24.59 -8.07 -15.57
CA GLY A 190 25.59 -7.78 -16.60
C GLY A 190 26.38 -9.02 -17.02
N MET A 191 26.74 -9.90 -16.08
CA MET A 191 27.39 -11.17 -16.39
C MET A 191 26.44 -12.12 -17.15
N GLN A 192 25.17 -12.20 -16.77
CA GLN A 192 24.19 -13.06 -17.46
C GLN A 192 23.88 -12.58 -18.88
N GLN A 193 23.76 -11.27 -19.09
CA GLN A 193 23.51 -10.67 -20.41
C GLN A 193 24.74 -10.76 -21.32
N GLY A 194 25.96 -10.69 -20.78
CA GLY A 194 27.18 -10.85 -21.56
C GLY A 194 27.50 -12.30 -21.97
N MET A 195 26.77 -13.28 -21.42
CA MET A 195 26.88 -14.70 -21.79
C MET A 195 25.79 -15.15 -22.80
N GLN A 196 24.88 -14.27 -23.20
CA GLN A 196 23.88 -14.48 -24.27
C GLN A 196 24.35 -13.82 -25.56
#